data_AF-A0A958NLH0-F1
#
_entry.id   AF-A0A958NLH0-F1
#
_cell.length_a   1.000
_cell.length_b   1.000
_cell.length_c   1.000
_cell.angle_alpha   90.00
_cell.angle_beta   90.00
_cell.angle_gamma   90.00
#
_symmetry.space_group_name_H-M   'P 1'
#
loop_
_entity.id
_entity.type
_entity.pdbx_description
1 polymer ?
#
loop_
_entity_poly.entity_id
_entity_poly.type
_entity_poly.pdbx_seq_one_letter_code
_entity_poly.pdbx_strand_id
1 'polypeptide(L)'
;MVSYAQNYVPFTPRFNQDLKGDIVLIGNNILGPNNDPFNDGSVYNHNVDMQYIDIDGDPSTFSSSSADLEIPNPNCYQIIYAGLYWGAVNPGNEPITDVRLKGPSGGYIDVTGTVIFDANGTTIDGGDSFSYACFADVTGFVTSFGSGADLGTYTVANVSSGVGETANFNPYNGTGQSAGWSLFIVYEDPTLPGKSITSFDGFSAISVPGGNPNLDIPVSGFRTVPAPAPVRANFAFATLEGDSPILGDRLRLNGVSLSTADRPVANFFNSSVTRLDATPV
;
A
#
# COMPACT_ATOMS: atom_id res chain seq x y z
N MET A 1 26.28 19.40 12.90
CA MET A 1 25.34 18.36 13.34
C MET A 1 24.50 18.02 12.13
N VAL A 2 24.78 16.90 11.48
CA VAL A 2 24.07 16.48 10.27
C VAL A 2 22.81 15.77 10.75
N SER A 3 21.65 16.40 10.53
CA SER A 3 20.35 15.80 10.76
C SER A 3 20.09 14.83 9.62
N TYR A 4 20.16 13.52 9.85
CA TYR A 4 19.55 12.56 8.95
C TYR A 4 18.04 12.76 9.06
N ALA A 5 17.38 13.16 7.97
CA ALA A 5 15.93 13.13 7.93
C ALA A 5 15.52 11.65 8.08
N GLN A 6 14.66 11.34 9.05
CA GLN A 6 14.14 9.97 9.25
C GLN A 6 13.29 9.48 8.05
N ASN A 7 12.86 10.42 7.19
CA ASN A 7 12.23 10.14 5.90
C ASN A 7 13.31 10.03 4.81
N TYR A 8 13.35 8.90 4.11
CA TYR A 8 14.16 8.77 2.89
C TYR A 8 13.63 9.70 1.80
N VAL A 9 12.31 9.74 1.63
CA VAL A 9 11.60 10.66 0.74
C VAL A 9 10.46 11.30 1.54
N PRO A 10 10.48 12.63 1.75
CA PRO A 10 9.40 13.31 2.45
C PRO A 10 8.04 13.06 1.80
N PHE A 11 7.02 12.85 2.62
CA PHE A 11 5.65 12.72 2.14
C PHE A 11 5.11 14.08 1.66
N THR A 12 4.87 14.20 0.36
CA THR A 12 4.39 15.45 -0.27
C THR A 12 2.96 15.30 -0.80
N PRO A 13 2.12 16.36 -0.78
CA PRO A 13 0.78 16.30 -1.33
C PRO A 13 0.79 15.95 -2.82
N ARG A 14 -0.08 15.00 -3.23
CA ARG A 14 -0.26 14.59 -4.63
C ARG A 14 -1.65 14.90 -5.16
N PHE A 15 -2.69 14.51 -4.43
CA PHE A 15 -4.07 14.94 -4.66
C PHE A 15 -4.47 15.91 -3.55
N ASN A 16 -5.16 17.00 -3.87
CA ASN A 16 -5.68 17.95 -2.87
C ASN A 16 -6.92 18.68 -3.41
N GLN A 17 -8.11 18.22 -3.01
CA GLN A 17 -9.37 18.84 -3.41
C GLN A 17 -10.43 18.80 -2.30
N ASP A 18 -11.32 19.78 -2.32
CA ASP A 18 -12.54 19.81 -1.50
C ASP A 18 -13.70 19.27 -2.36
N LEU A 19 -14.32 18.16 -1.96
CA LEU A 19 -15.39 17.51 -2.72
C LEU A 19 -16.39 16.77 -1.83
N LYS A 20 -17.58 16.46 -2.36
CA LYS A 20 -18.55 15.58 -1.70
C LYS A 20 -18.28 14.15 -2.12
N GLY A 21 -17.72 13.34 -1.21
CA GLY A 21 -17.22 12.03 -1.59
C GLY A 21 -16.35 11.39 -0.51
N ASP A 22 -15.64 10.34 -0.90
CA ASP A 22 -14.74 9.61 -0.01
C ASP A 22 -13.54 9.02 -0.76
N ILE A 23 -12.70 8.32 0.00
CA ILE A 23 -11.57 7.56 -0.49
C ILE A 23 -11.83 6.05 -0.37
N VAL A 24 -11.23 5.27 -1.25
CA VAL A 24 -11.11 3.81 -1.11
C VAL A 24 -9.67 3.42 -1.39
N LEU A 25 -9.09 2.55 -0.58
CA LEU A 25 -7.82 1.91 -0.87
C LEU A 25 -8.08 0.41 -1.01
N ILE A 26 -7.77 -0.15 -2.17
CA ILE A 26 -7.70 -1.59 -2.37
C ILE A 26 -6.26 -1.99 -2.63
N GLY A 27 -5.92 -3.25 -2.50
CA GLY A 27 -4.58 -3.74 -2.74
C GLY A 27 -4.45 -5.20 -2.38
N ASN A 28 -3.35 -5.81 -2.78
CA ASN A 28 -3.06 -7.19 -2.46
C ASN A 28 -1.54 -7.45 -2.44
N ASN A 29 -1.14 -8.52 -1.76
CA ASN A 29 0.22 -9.05 -1.87
C ASN A 29 0.43 -9.71 -3.24
N ILE A 30 1.68 -9.75 -3.69
CA ILE A 30 2.07 -10.46 -4.93
C ILE A 30 2.96 -11.67 -4.65
N LEU A 31 3.33 -11.86 -3.38
CA LEU A 31 4.10 -12.99 -2.88
C LEU A 31 3.31 -13.79 -1.86
N GLY A 32 3.45 -15.11 -1.91
CA GLY A 32 2.91 -16.05 -0.93
C GLY A 32 3.53 -17.43 -1.09
N PRO A 33 3.30 -18.37 -0.17
CA PRO A 33 3.78 -19.75 -0.31
C PRO A 33 3.14 -20.49 -1.50
N ASN A 34 1.99 -20.00 -1.97
CA ASN A 34 1.23 -20.49 -3.12
C ASN A 34 0.20 -19.41 -3.53
N ASN A 35 -0.72 -19.76 -4.43
CA ASN A 35 -1.75 -18.85 -4.94
C ASN A 35 -2.95 -18.62 -4.01
N ASP A 36 -3.01 -19.33 -2.88
CA ASP A 36 -4.11 -19.19 -1.92
C ASP A 36 -3.83 -18.04 -0.93
N PRO A 37 -4.90 -17.44 -0.34
CA PRO A 37 -4.72 -16.44 0.71
C PRO A 37 -3.89 -16.96 1.88
N PHE A 38 -2.77 -16.29 2.18
CA PHE A 38 -1.88 -16.65 3.27
C PHE A 38 -2.22 -15.87 4.55
N ASN A 39 -3.15 -16.41 5.34
CA ASN A 39 -3.66 -15.79 6.57
C ASN A 39 -3.15 -16.47 7.85
N ASP A 40 -1.89 -16.92 7.85
CA ASP A 40 -1.26 -17.52 9.03
C ASP A 40 -0.43 -16.48 9.80
N GLY A 41 -1.04 -15.90 10.83
CA GLY A 41 -0.39 -14.90 11.69
C GLY A 41 0.64 -15.47 12.68
N SER A 42 0.97 -16.76 12.63
CA SER A 42 1.91 -17.42 13.55
C SER A 42 3.32 -17.62 12.99
N VAL A 43 3.51 -17.32 11.70
CA VAL A 43 4.76 -17.59 10.98
C VAL A 43 5.51 -16.29 10.71
N TYR A 44 6.84 -16.35 10.81
CA TYR A 44 7.72 -15.25 10.38
C TYR A 44 7.97 -15.35 8.88
N ASN A 45 7.91 -14.24 8.16
CA ASN A 45 7.99 -14.23 6.70
C ASN A 45 9.29 -14.87 6.14
N HIS A 46 10.42 -14.72 6.83
CA HIS A 46 11.73 -15.25 6.41
C HIS A 46 11.81 -16.78 6.48
N ASN A 47 10.90 -17.43 7.21
CA ASN A 47 10.77 -18.90 7.26
C ASN A 47 9.74 -19.44 6.26
N VAL A 48 9.20 -18.58 5.39
CA VAL A 48 8.27 -18.97 4.34
C VAL A 48 8.99 -18.95 3.00
N ASP A 49 8.83 -20.01 2.22
CA ASP A 49 9.27 -20.02 0.82
C ASP A 49 8.33 -19.16 -0.03
N MET A 50 8.61 -17.85 -0.07
CA MET A 50 7.79 -16.88 -0.78
C MET A 50 7.96 -17.04 -2.29
N GLN A 51 6.87 -17.29 -3.00
CA GLN A 51 6.82 -17.42 -4.44
C GLN A 51 5.90 -16.35 -5.03
N TYR A 52 6.08 -16.05 -6.31
CA TYR A 52 5.12 -15.22 -7.02
C TYR A 52 3.75 -15.88 -7.04
N ILE A 53 2.74 -15.12 -6.62
CA ILE A 53 1.34 -15.48 -6.81
C ILE A 53 1.01 -15.27 -8.28
N ASP A 54 0.36 -16.26 -8.91
CA ASP A 54 -0.17 -16.18 -10.27
C ASP A 54 -1.59 -16.77 -10.30
N ILE A 55 -2.60 -15.91 -10.17
CA ILE A 55 -4.01 -16.31 -10.07
C ILE A 55 -4.69 -16.50 -11.43
N ASP A 56 -4.06 -16.12 -12.54
CA ASP A 56 -4.68 -16.15 -13.86
C ASP A 56 -3.96 -17.01 -14.90
N GLY A 57 -2.72 -17.45 -14.62
CA GLY A 57 -1.98 -18.37 -15.48
C GLY A 57 -1.68 -17.78 -16.86
N ASP A 58 -1.71 -16.45 -17.00
CA ASP A 58 -1.41 -15.77 -18.24
C ASP A 58 0.11 -15.90 -18.52
N PRO A 59 0.52 -16.56 -19.62
CA PRO A 59 1.94 -16.81 -19.90
C PRO A 59 2.73 -15.54 -20.23
N SER A 60 2.07 -14.39 -20.35
CA SER A 60 2.71 -13.08 -20.55
C SER A 60 2.97 -12.32 -19.25
N THR A 61 2.60 -12.89 -18.10
CA THR A 61 2.88 -12.39 -16.76
C THR A 61 3.64 -13.42 -15.93
N PHE A 62 4.46 -12.99 -14.97
CA PHE A 62 5.15 -13.89 -14.03
C PHE A 62 4.51 -13.89 -12.63
N SER A 63 3.59 -12.96 -12.40
CA SER A 63 2.81 -12.86 -11.17
C SER A 63 1.52 -12.10 -11.46
N SER A 64 0.46 -12.39 -10.71
CA SER A 64 -0.81 -11.69 -10.75
C SER A 64 -1.54 -11.85 -9.43
N SER A 65 -2.10 -10.76 -8.89
CA SER A 65 -3.04 -10.80 -7.77
C SER A 65 -4.10 -9.72 -7.93
N SER A 66 -5.27 -9.92 -7.31
CA SER A 66 -6.42 -9.05 -7.51
C SER A 66 -7.05 -8.55 -6.23
N ALA A 67 -7.75 -7.42 -6.32
CA ALA A 67 -8.62 -6.90 -5.29
C ALA A 67 -9.88 -6.28 -5.92
N ASP A 68 -10.99 -6.35 -5.20
CA ASP A 68 -12.27 -5.83 -5.68
C ASP A 68 -12.48 -4.38 -5.22
N LEU A 69 -12.75 -3.49 -6.19
CA LEU A 69 -13.16 -2.12 -5.93
C LEU A 69 -14.68 -2.05 -5.76
N GLU A 70 -15.11 -1.73 -4.54
CA GLU A 70 -16.51 -1.51 -4.21
C GLU A 70 -16.74 -0.11 -3.63
N ILE A 71 -17.71 0.60 -4.21
CA ILE A 71 -18.25 1.88 -3.72
C ILE A 71 -19.71 1.67 -3.27
N PRO A 72 -20.11 2.04 -2.04
CA PRO A 72 -21.41 1.72 -1.47
C PRO A 72 -22.64 2.19 -2.26
N ASN A 73 -22.51 3.28 -3.02
CA ASN A 73 -23.57 3.85 -3.84
C ASN A 73 -23.27 3.67 -5.33
N PRO A 74 -23.32 2.43 -5.87
CA PRO A 74 -22.81 2.12 -7.21
C PRO A 74 -23.61 2.77 -8.35
N ASN A 75 -24.74 3.40 -8.05
CA ASN A 75 -25.58 4.08 -9.06
C ASN A 75 -25.39 5.61 -9.05
N CYS A 76 -24.64 6.17 -8.11
CA CYS A 76 -24.50 7.62 -7.96
C CYS A 76 -23.14 7.99 -7.36
N TYR A 77 -22.08 7.68 -8.11
CA TYR A 77 -20.72 8.12 -7.81
C TYR A 77 -19.98 8.50 -9.10
N GLN A 78 -18.83 9.14 -8.94
CA GLN A 78 -17.87 9.36 -10.02
C GLN A 78 -16.45 9.22 -9.48
N ILE A 79 -15.65 8.30 -10.04
CA ILE A 79 -14.21 8.26 -9.75
C ILE A 79 -13.55 9.47 -10.41
N ILE A 80 -12.78 10.24 -9.64
CA ILE A 80 -12.10 11.45 -10.12
C ILE A 80 -10.56 11.34 -10.02
N TYR A 81 -10.06 10.36 -9.28
CA TYR A 81 -8.64 10.09 -9.16
C TYR A 81 -8.38 8.61 -8.84
N ALA A 82 -7.36 8.05 -9.49
CA ALA A 82 -6.87 6.71 -9.21
C ALA A 82 -5.33 6.67 -9.27
N GLY A 83 -4.71 6.43 -8.12
CA GLY A 83 -3.26 6.27 -7.98
C GLY A 83 -2.89 4.82 -7.72
N LEU A 84 -2.11 4.22 -8.61
CA LEU A 84 -1.56 2.87 -8.42
C LEU A 84 -0.17 2.98 -7.79
N TYR A 85 0.04 2.24 -6.70
CA TYR A 85 1.31 2.13 -5.99
C TYR A 85 1.73 0.67 -5.90
N TRP A 86 3.03 0.39 -6.01
CA TRP A 86 3.58 -0.94 -5.81
C TRP A 86 5.01 -0.86 -5.28
N GLY A 87 5.47 -1.94 -4.67
CA GLY A 87 6.82 -2.03 -4.13
C GLY A 87 7.14 -3.41 -3.60
N ALA A 88 8.41 -3.58 -3.24
CA ALA A 88 8.93 -4.77 -2.59
C ALA A 88 9.99 -4.39 -1.56
N VAL A 89 10.19 -5.27 -0.58
CA VAL A 89 11.31 -5.17 0.38
C VAL A 89 12.64 -5.37 -0.31
N ASN A 90 12.71 -6.30 -1.25
CA ASN A 90 13.87 -6.50 -2.12
C ASN A 90 13.39 -6.66 -3.57
N PRO A 91 14.03 -5.96 -4.53
CA PRO A 91 13.67 -6.06 -5.94
C PRO A 91 14.03 -7.44 -6.51
N GLY A 92 13.30 -7.85 -7.53
CA GLY A 92 13.64 -9.00 -8.36
C GLY A 92 14.57 -8.63 -9.50
N ASN A 93 14.70 -9.53 -10.49
CA ASN A 93 15.49 -9.29 -11.69
C ASN A 93 14.75 -8.48 -12.77
N GLU A 94 13.44 -8.34 -12.63
CA GLU A 94 12.59 -7.62 -13.59
C GLU A 94 12.58 -6.11 -13.30
N PRO A 95 12.31 -5.25 -14.29
CA PRO A 95 12.24 -3.80 -14.09
C PRO A 95 11.23 -3.40 -13.00
N ILE A 96 11.68 -2.68 -11.97
CA ILE A 96 10.82 -2.25 -10.85
C ILE A 96 9.76 -1.23 -11.25
N THR A 97 9.94 -0.54 -12.38
CA THR A 97 9.04 0.51 -12.89
C THR A 97 7.89 -0.04 -13.70
N ASP A 98 7.94 -1.30 -14.13
CA ASP A 98 7.01 -1.81 -15.13
C ASP A 98 6.11 -2.87 -14.48
N VAL A 99 4.81 -2.63 -14.53
CA VAL A 99 3.77 -3.56 -14.07
C VAL A 99 2.69 -3.67 -15.13
N ARG A 100 1.77 -4.62 -14.93
CA ARG A 100 0.57 -4.75 -15.76
C ARG A 100 -0.68 -4.56 -14.93
N LEU A 101 -1.66 -3.90 -15.51
CA LEU A 101 -2.94 -3.60 -14.86
C LEU A 101 -4.09 -4.10 -15.73
N LYS A 102 -5.02 -4.84 -15.14
CA LYS A 102 -6.27 -5.30 -15.75
C LYS A 102 -7.42 -4.78 -14.88
N GLY A 103 -8.41 -4.17 -15.53
CA GLY A 103 -9.61 -3.68 -14.85
C GLY A 103 -10.72 -4.73 -14.80
N PRO A 104 -11.94 -4.32 -14.40
CA PRO A 104 -13.09 -5.22 -14.26
C PRO A 104 -13.53 -5.88 -15.58
N SER A 105 -13.12 -5.30 -16.71
CA SER A 105 -13.30 -5.85 -18.05
C SER A 105 -12.07 -5.56 -18.92
N GLY A 106 -11.97 -6.23 -20.07
CA GLY A 106 -10.83 -6.09 -20.97
C GLY A 106 -9.63 -6.94 -20.56
N GLY A 107 -8.47 -6.62 -21.15
CA GLY A 107 -7.19 -7.30 -20.89
C GLY A 107 -6.20 -6.40 -20.15
N TYR A 108 -5.00 -6.93 -19.92
CA TYR A 108 -3.90 -6.16 -19.34
C TYR A 108 -3.50 -4.98 -20.23
N ILE A 109 -3.15 -3.86 -19.58
CA ILE A 109 -2.35 -2.79 -20.14
C ILE A 109 -0.97 -2.79 -19.46
N ASP A 110 0.05 -2.35 -20.18
CA ASP A 110 1.36 -2.05 -19.60
C ASP A 110 1.30 -0.70 -18.87
N VAL A 111 1.87 -0.64 -17.68
CA VAL A 111 1.96 0.57 -16.86
C VAL A 111 3.42 0.79 -16.48
N THR A 112 3.99 1.91 -16.91
CA THR A 112 5.31 2.37 -16.48
C THR A 112 5.15 3.44 -15.40
N GLY A 113 5.66 3.14 -14.21
CA GLY A 113 5.63 4.00 -13.04
C GLY A 113 6.79 4.97 -12.94
N THR A 114 6.57 5.99 -12.12
CA THR A 114 7.62 6.83 -11.55
C THR A 114 8.12 6.23 -10.24
N VAL A 115 9.43 6.12 -10.08
CA VAL A 115 10.06 5.70 -8.82
C VAL A 115 9.82 6.77 -7.76
N ILE A 116 9.19 6.39 -6.65
CA ILE A 116 9.13 7.22 -5.42
C ILE A 116 10.45 7.06 -4.68
N PHE A 117 10.88 5.81 -4.48
CA PHE A 117 12.11 5.46 -3.80
C PHE A 117 12.71 4.18 -4.37
N ASP A 118 14.03 4.12 -4.43
CA ASP A 118 14.81 2.93 -4.74
C ASP A 118 16.07 2.95 -3.88
N ALA A 119 16.25 1.90 -3.09
CA ALA A 119 17.43 1.68 -2.26
C ALA A 119 18.72 1.57 -3.08
N ASN A 120 18.64 1.17 -4.36
CA ASN A 120 19.74 1.04 -5.31
C ASN A 120 20.95 0.30 -4.71
N GLY A 121 20.68 -0.84 -4.07
CA GLY A 121 21.69 -1.70 -3.42
C GLY A 121 22.22 -1.18 -2.08
N THR A 122 21.67 -0.11 -1.52
CA THR A 122 22.01 0.37 -0.17
C THR A 122 20.93 -0.05 0.82
N THR A 123 21.32 -0.81 1.86
CA THR A 123 20.37 -1.25 2.89
C THR A 123 19.70 -0.07 3.59
N ILE A 124 18.39 -0.17 3.81
CA ILE A 124 17.58 0.85 4.50
C ILE A 124 17.30 0.52 5.97
N ASP A 125 17.66 -0.67 6.43
CA ASP A 125 17.43 -1.16 7.78
C ASP A 125 18.73 -1.57 8.49
N GLY A 126 19.89 -1.31 7.85
CA GLY A 126 21.20 -1.75 8.35
C GLY A 126 21.44 -3.25 8.22
N GLY A 127 20.51 -3.97 7.56
CA GLY A 127 20.55 -5.40 7.29
C GLY A 127 20.19 -5.68 5.84
N ASP A 128 19.14 -6.47 5.62
CA ASP A 128 18.87 -7.13 4.34
C ASP A 128 17.66 -6.57 3.58
N SER A 129 17.26 -5.32 3.87
CA SER A 129 16.20 -4.61 3.12
C SER A 129 16.76 -3.66 2.07
N PHE A 130 16.44 -3.91 0.80
CA PHE A 130 16.84 -3.08 -0.36
C PHE A 130 15.61 -2.56 -1.11
N SER A 131 14.70 -1.92 -0.38
CA SER A 131 13.33 -1.72 -0.87
C SER A 131 13.20 -0.68 -1.97
N TYR A 132 12.08 -0.78 -2.69
CA TYR A 132 11.66 0.23 -3.64
C TYR A 132 10.15 0.48 -3.54
N ALA A 133 9.71 1.64 -3.99
CA ALA A 133 8.31 1.98 -4.17
C ALA A 133 8.13 2.82 -5.44
N CYS A 134 7.07 2.51 -6.19
CA CYS A 134 6.73 3.14 -7.45
C CYS A 134 5.27 3.60 -7.45
N PHE A 135 4.95 4.53 -8.35
CA PHE A 135 3.63 5.11 -8.52
C PHE A 135 3.29 5.32 -10.00
N ALA A 136 2.02 5.16 -10.35
CA ALA A 136 1.46 5.63 -11.61
C ALA A 136 0.06 6.26 -11.39
N ASP A 137 -0.21 7.36 -12.10
CA ASP A 137 -1.57 7.89 -12.22
C ASP A 137 -2.32 7.07 -13.28
N VAL A 138 -3.31 6.29 -12.84
CA VAL A 138 -4.12 5.41 -13.68
C VAL A 138 -5.56 5.92 -13.78
N THR A 139 -5.81 7.19 -13.43
CA THR A 139 -7.15 7.80 -13.44
C THR A 139 -7.81 7.65 -14.81
N GLY A 140 -7.07 7.93 -15.89
CA GLY A 140 -7.59 7.81 -17.25
C GLY A 140 -7.97 6.37 -17.63
N PHE A 141 -7.22 5.38 -17.16
CA PHE A 141 -7.54 3.97 -17.40
C PHE A 141 -8.79 3.55 -16.62
N VAL A 142 -8.82 3.84 -15.31
CA VAL A 142 -9.96 3.49 -14.44
C VAL A 142 -11.26 4.13 -14.94
N THR A 143 -11.22 5.43 -15.25
CA THR A 143 -12.42 6.15 -15.71
C THR A 143 -12.84 5.81 -17.14
N SER A 144 -11.98 5.16 -17.93
CA SER A 144 -12.30 4.78 -19.32
C SER A 144 -13.39 3.71 -19.44
N PHE A 145 -13.62 2.90 -18.40
CA PHE A 145 -14.71 1.93 -18.36
C PHE A 145 -16.09 2.61 -18.26
N GLY A 146 -16.12 3.84 -17.74
CA GLY A 146 -17.34 4.61 -17.49
C GLY A 146 -17.99 4.24 -16.14
N SER A 147 -18.64 5.24 -15.53
CA SER A 147 -19.29 5.08 -14.22
C SER A 147 -20.26 3.90 -14.21
N GLY A 148 -20.08 3.02 -13.22
CA GLY A 148 -20.89 1.82 -13.02
C GLY A 148 -20.28 0.56 -13.66
N ALA A 149 -19.27 0.72 -14.51
CA ALA A 149 -18.47 -0.37 -15.10
C ALA A 149 -16.99 -0.32 -14.68
N ASP A 150 -16.60 0.72 -13.94
CA ASP A 150 -15.30 0.96 -13.29
C ASP A 150 -15.23 0.41 -11.85
N LEU A 151 -16.18 -0.44 -11.44
CA LEU A 151 -16.13 -1.23 -10.18
C LEU A 151 -15.92 -2.72 -10.48
N GLY A 152 -15.48 -3.45 -9.47
CA GLY A 152 -15.20 -4.88 -9.55
C GLY A 152 -13.71 -5.17 -9.46
N THR A 153 -13.30 -6.29 -10.05
CA THR A 153 -11.95 -6.83 -9.86
C THR A 153 -10.91 -6.06 -10.65
N TYR A 154 -9.89 -5.56 -9.94
CA TYR A 154 -8.66 -5.06 -10.52
C TYR A 154 -7.54 -6.07 -10.25
N THR A 155 -6.78 -6.42 -11.29
CA THR A 155 -5.62 -7.31 -11.19
C THR A 155 -4.35 -6.55 -11.54
N VAL A 156 -3.35 -6.63 -10.65
CA VAL A 156 -2.00 -6.14 -10.93
C VAL A 156 -1.06 -7.32 -11.07
N ALA A 157 -0.20 -7.24 -12.06
CA ALA A 157 0.75 -8.26 -12.42
C ALA A 157 2.15 -7.69 -12.60
N ASN A 158 3.15 -8.57 -12.59
CA ASN A 158 4.55 -8.26 -12.86
C ASN A 158 5.21 -7.29 -11.86
N VAL A 159 4.80 -7.31 -10.59
CA VAL A 159 5.55 -6.57 -9.54
C VAL A 159 6.85 -7.33 -9.24
N SER A 160 8.00 -6.72 -9.55
CA SER A 160 9.31 -7.34 -9.39
C SER A 160 9.73 -7.48 -7.92
N SER A 161 10.00 -8.70 -7.46
CA SER A 161 10.46 -8.96 -6.09
C SER A 161 11.49 -10.09 -6.01
N GLY A 162 12.31 -10.06 -4.97
CA GLY A 162 12.98 -11.26 -4.49
C GLY A 162 11.96 -12.32 -4.06
N VAL A 163 12.33 -13.60 -4.22
CA VAL A 163 11.53 -14.78 -3.84
C VAL A 163 12.40 -15.73 -3.02
N GLY A 164 11.79 -16.70 -2.34
CA GLY A 164 12.46 -17.77 -1.60
C GLY A 164 12.37 -17.65 -0.08
N GLU A 165 12.68 -18.75 0.60
CA GLU A 165 12.83 -18.82 2.06
C GLU A 165 14.18 -18.21 2.49
N THR A 166 14.16 -16.94 2.90
CA THR A 166 15.38 -16.16 3.14
C THR A 166 16.18 -16.63 4.35
N ALA A 167 15.57 -17.38 5.28
CA ALA A 167 16.27 -18.05 6.37
C ALA A 167 17.35 -19.03 5.88
N ASN A 168 17.18 -19.58 4.67
CA ASN A 168 18.12 -20.51 4.06
C ASN A 168 19.17 -19.82 3.16
N PHE A 169 19.13 -18.50 3.05
CA PHE A 169 20.07 -17.77 2.21
C PHE A 169 21.47 -17.70 2.82
N ASN A 170 22.47 -17.54 1.97
CA ASN A 170 23.84 -17.25 2.37
C ASN A 170 24.34 -16.01 1.61
N PRO A 171 24.47 -14.84 2.25
CA PRO A 171 24.26 -14.61 3.69
C PRO A 171 22.80 -14.77 4.13
N TYR A 172 22.60 -15.09 5.42
CA TYR A 172 21.27 -15.16 6.05
C TYR A 172 20.55 -13.82 5.91
N ASN A 173 19.27 -13.85 5.55
CA ASN A 173 18.39 -12.69 5.55
C ASN A 173 17.19 -12.97 6.46
N GLY A 174 17.12 -12.25 7.58
CA GLY A 174 16.06 -12.37 8.59
C GLY A 174 14.89 -11.42 8.40
N THR A 175 14.96 -10.53 7.40
CA THR A 175 13.87 -9.60 7.06
C THR A 175 12.77 -10.31 6.30
N GLY A 176 13.12 -11.27 5.43
CA GLY A 176 12.14 -11.94 4.58
C GLY A 176 11.91 -11.24 3.24
N GLN A 177 10.95 -11.77 2.48
CA GLN A 177 10.45 -11.14 1.26
C GLN A 177 9.00 -10.71 1.46
N SER A 178 8.69 -9.48 1.06
CA SER A 178 7.32 -9.02 0.90
C SER A 178 7.23 -8.03 -0.26
N ALA A 179 6.13 -8.12 -1.00
CA ALA A 179 5.82 -7.25 -2.12
C ALA A 179 4.31 -7.20 -2.37
N GLY A 180 3.85 -6.11 -2.95
CA GLY A 180 2.44 -5.92 -3.21
C GLY A 180 2.15 -4.59 -3.88
N TRP A 181 0.86 -4.31 -3.98
CA TRP A 181 0.35 -3.12 -4.66
C TRP A 181 -0.89 -2.58 -3.94
N SER A 182 -1.18 -1.31 -4.18
CA SER A 182 -2.43 -0.67 -3.75
C SER A 182 -2.94 0.31 -4.79
N LEU A 183 -4.25 0.36 -4.96
CA LEU A 183 -4.95 1.31 -5.82
C LEU A 183 -5.77 2.25 -4.93
N PHE A 184 -5.33 3.50 -4.86
CA PHE A 184 -5.99 4.56 -4.11
C PHE A 184 -6.96 5.31 -5.00
N ILE A 185 -8.24 5.27 -4.65
CA ILE A 185 -9.34 5.87 -5.37
C ILE A 185 -9.90 7.05 -4.57
N VAL A 186 -10.16 8.15 -5.27
CA VAL A 186 -11.03 9.22 -4.77
C VAL A 186 -12.25 9.29 -5.67
N TYR A 187 -13.43 9.29 -5.07
CA TYR A 187 -14.69 9.38 -5.79
C TYR A 187 -15.59 10.46 -5.19
N GLU A 188 -16.38 11.08 -6.04
CA GLU A 188 -17.49 11.94 -5.65
C GLU A 188 -18.76 11.11 -5.47
N ASP A 189 -19.54 11.44 -4.46
CA ASP A 189 -20.92 10.99 -4.26
C ASP A 189 -21.71 12.17 -3.67
N PRO A 190 -22.72 12.70 -4.39
CA PRO A 190 -23.44 13.89 -3.95
C PRO A 190 -24.25 13.70 -2.65
N THR A 191 -24.46 12.45 -2.23
CA THR A 191 -25.14 12.08 -0.96
C THR A 191 -24.20 12.10 0.24
N LEU A 192 -22.87 12.09 0.01
CA LEU A 192 -21.87 12.15 1.07
C LEU A 192 -21.57 13.60 1.51
N PRO A 193 -21.08 13.80 2.76
CA PRO A 193 -20.66 15.11 3.22
C PRO A 193 -19.43 15.62 2.44
N GLY A 194 -19.27 16.94 2.40
CA GLY A 194 -18.06 17.56 1.86
C GLY A 194 -16.84 17.25 2.74
N LYS A 195 -15.74 16.83 2.10
CA LYS A 195 -14.46 16.53 2.75
C LYS A 195 -13.33 17.29 2.04
N SER A 196 -12.31 17.66 2.79
CA SER A 196 -11.01 18.04 2.24
C SER A 196 -10.18 16.77 2.12
N ILE A 197 -9.95 16.30 0.89
CA ILE A 197 -9.24 15.06 0.63
C ILE A 197 -7.84 15.41 0.12
N THR A 198 -6.83 14.95 0.85
CA THR A 198 -5.43 15.10 0.47
C THR A 198 -4.75 13.75 0.51
N SER A 199 -4.11 13.34 -0.59
CA SER A 199 -3.18 12.21 -0.59
C SER A 199 -1.75 12.71 -0.51
N PHE A 200 -0.91 11.93 0.15
CA PHE A 200 0.52 12.17 0.26
C PHE A 200 1.25 10.91 -0.15
N ASP A 201 2.35 11.06 -0.85
CA ASP A 201 3.26 9.96 -1.11
C ASP A 201 4.70 10.36 -0.84
N GLY A 202 5.47 9.35 -0.46
CA GLY A 202 6.82 9.44 0.05
C GLY A 202 7.27 8.03 0.45
N PHE A 203 8.44 7.94 1.08
CA PHE A 203 8.97 6.65 1.51
C PHE A 203 9.75 6.80 2.80
N SER A 204 9.55 5.85 3.70
CA SER A 204 10.28 5.75 4.95
C SER A 204 10.34 4.31 5.42
N ALA A 205 11.38 3.99 6.19
CA ALA A 205 11.55 2.68 6.80
C ALA A 205 11.67 2.84 8.32
N ILE A 206 11.03 1.93 9.04
CA ILE A 206 11.11 1.83 10.50
C ILE A 206 11.85 0.55 10.82
N SER A 207 12.94 0.66 11.56
CA SER A 207 13.77 -0.49 11.91
C SER A 207 14.49 -0.25 13.23
N VAL A 208 14.35 -1.19 14.15
CA VAL A 208 15.14 -1.20 15.39
C VAL A 208 16.62 -1.46 15.09
N PRO A 209 17.00 -2.50 14.32
CA PRO A 209 18.39 -2.71 13.89
C PRO A 209 18.99 -1.51 13.14
N GLY A 210 18.21 -0.86 12.29
CA GLY A 210 18.63 0.30 11.50
C GLY A 210 18.77 1.59 12.29
N GLY A 211 18.50 1.58 13.60
CA GLY A 211 18.59 2.75 14.46
C GLY A 211 17.49 3.79 14.23
N ASN A 212 16.41 3.43 13.50
CA ASN A 212 15.25 4.27 13.27
C ASN A 212 13.95 3.59 13.77
N PRO A 213 13.81 3.38 15.10
CA PRO A 213 12.70 2.63 15.67
C PRO A 213 11.37 3.41 15.71
N ASN A 214 11.39 4.71 15.45
CA ASN A 214 10.20 5.56 15.44
C ASN A 214 10.32 6.57 14.32
N LEU A 215 9.18 6.89 13.70
CA LEU A 215 9.09 7.88 12.63
C LEU A 215 7.90 8.80 12.87
N ASP A 216 8.15 10.10 12.82
CA ASP A 216 7.10 11.11 12.76
C ASP A 216 6.89 11.58 11.32
N ILE A 217 5.68 11.38 10.80
CA ILE A 217 5.27 11.91 9.49
C ILE A 217 4.38 13.13 9.73
N PRO A 218 4.92 14.36 9.58
CA PRO A 218 4.10 15.56 9.77
C PRO A 218 3.12 15.71 8.60
N VAL A 219 1.83 15.59 8.88
CA VAL A 219 0.76 15.84 7.90
C VAL A 219 0.27 17.27 8.09
N SER A 220 0.33 18.07 7.02
CA SER A 220 -0.15 19.46 7.00
C SER A 220 -0.69 19.81 5.61
N GLY A 221 -1.34 20.97 5.48
CA GLY A 221 -1.85 21.43 4.18
C GLY A 221 -3.28 21.00 3.83
N PHE A 222 -3.99 20.38 4.78
CA PHE A 222 -5.42 20.07 4.66
C PHE A 222 -6.28 21.06 5.45
N ARG A 223 -7.53 21.24 5.03
CA ARG A 223 -8.50 22.09 5.73
C ARG A 223 -9.34 21.27 6.70
N THR A 224 -9.50 21.77 7.92
CA THR A 224 -10.40 21.20 8.92
C THR A 224 -11.60 22.10 9.17
N VAL A 225 -12.65 21.52 9.75
CA VAL A 225 -13.78 22.31 10.28
C VAL A 225 -13.27 23.24 11.40
N PRO A 226 -13.76 24.49 11.50
CA PRO A 226 -13.33 25.41 12.56
C PRO A 226 -13.63 24.84 13.95
N ALA A 227 -12.71 25.08 14.89
CA ALA A 227 -12.97 24.81 16.30
C ALA A 227 -14.22 25.59 16.79
N PRO A 228 -15.05 25.02 17.69
CA PRO A 228 -14.82 23.79 18.45
C PRO A 228 -15.40 22.52 17.78
N ALA A 229 -15.80 22.56 16.51
CA ALA A 229 -16.36 21.39 15.85
C ALA A 229 -15.32 20.25 15.80
N PRO A 230 -15.71 19.00 16.12
CA PRO A 230 -14.78 17.89 16.10
C PRO A 230 -14.30 17.63 14.68
N VAL A 231 -12.98 17.48 14.52
CA VAL A 231 -12.39 17.03 13.26
C VAL A 231 -12.49 15.52 13.20
N ARG A 232 -13.20 15.02 12.17
CA ARG A 232 -13.26 13.59 11.84
C ARG A 232 -12.34 13.35 10.66
N ALA A 233 -11.39 12.43 10.81
CA ALA A 233 -10.41 12.12 9.79
C ALA A 233 -10.52 10.65 9.39
N ASN A 234 -10.48 10.41 8.09
CA ASN A 234 -10.23 9.11 7.50
C ASN A 234 -8.84 9.16 6.89
N PHE A 235 -8.04 8.12 7.06
CA PHE A 235 -6.75 8.01 6.40
C PHE A 235 -6.56 6.55 5.95
N ALA A 236 -5.78 6.39 4.89
CA ALA A 236 -5.36 5.11 4.38
C ALA A 236 -3.84 5.13 4.25
N PHE A 237 -3.20 3.99 4.43
CA PHE A 237 -1.77 3.83 4.24
C PHE A 237 -1.52 2.41 3.72
N ALA A 238 -0.40 2.22 3.02
CA ALA A 238 0.11 0.92 2.64
C ALA A 238 1.52 0.78 3.23
N THR A 239 1.79 -0.36 3.83
CA THR A 239 3.11 -0.74 4.36
C THR A 239 3.46 -2.13 3.86
N LEU A 240 4.73 -2.34 3.58
CA LEU A 240 5.32 -3.66 3.41
C LEU A 240 6.02 -4.04 4.71
N GLU A 241 6.27 -5.33 4.90
CA GLU A 241 6.62 -5.92 6.19
C GLU A 241 5.53 -5.82 7.28
N GLY A 242 5.81 -6.42 8.44
CA GLY A 242 4.94 -6.38 9.61
C GLY A 242 4.59 -7.74 10.17
N ASP A 243 5.54 -8.68 10.18
CA ASP A 243 5.41 -10.03 10.74
C ASP A 243 4.48 -10.09 11.95
N SER A 244 3.32 -10.71 11.78
CA SER A 244 2.31 -10.85 12.84
C SER A 244 2.86 -11.39 14.18
N PRO A 245 3.85 -12.31 14.23
CA PRO A 245 4.44 -12.75 15.49
C PRO A 245 5.33 -11.71 16.19
N ILE A 246 5.81 -10.67 15.49
CA ILE A 246 6.66 -9.62 16.04
C ILE A 246 5.76 -8.54 16.64
N LEU A 247 5.88 -8.34 17.95
CA LEU A 247 5.08 -7.35 18.67
C LEU A 247 5.87 -6.05 18.89
N GLY A 248 5.14 -4.96 19.09
CA GLY A 248 5.65 -3.70 19.62
C GLY A 248 5.50 -2.52 18.67
N ASP A 249 5.26 -2.77 17.39
CA ASP A 249 4.94 -1.76 16.39
C ASP A 249 3.56 -1.13 16.68
N ARG A 250 3.43 0.15 16.32
CA ARG A 250 2.26 0.96 16.63
C ARG A 250 2.08 2.02 15.57
N LEU A 251 0.83 2.31 15.23
CA LEU A 251 0.45 3.57 14.61
C LEU A 251 -0.04 4.54 15.69
N ARG A 252 0.41 5.79 15.65
CA ARG A 252 -0.03 6.84 16.56
C ARG A 252 -0.50 8.07 15.80
N LEU A 253 -1.59 8.66 16.25
CA LEU A 253 -2.06 9.97 15.79
C LEU A 253 -1.98 10.96 16.95
N ASN A 254 -1.13 11.98 16.84
CA ASN A 254 -0.90 12.98 17.90
C ASN A 254 -0.64 12.35 19.28
N GLY A 255 0.18 11.29 19.32
CA GLY A 255 0.53 10.57 20.55
C GLY A 255 -0.49 9.52 21.00
N VAL A 256 -1.66 9.44 20.38
CA VAL A 256 -2.69 8.43 20.68
C VAL A 256 -2.43 7.19 19.83
N SER A 257 -2.18 6.04 20.47
CA SER A 257 -2.06 4.77 19.76
C SER A 257 -3.41 4.33 19.18
N LEU A 258 -3.37 3.90 17.93
CA LEU A 258 -4.53 3.40 17.20
C LEU A 258 -4.59 1.89 17.27
N SER A 259 -5.80 1.34 17.16
CA SER A 259 -6.07 -0.09 17.13
C SER A 259 -7.44 -0.36 16.53
N THR A 260 -7.62 -1.55 15.98
CA THR A 260 -8.92 -2.06 15.53
C THR A 260 -9.15 -3.48 16.05
N ALA A 261 -10.30 -4.07 15.70
CA ALA A 261 -10.64 -5.43 16.12
C ALA A 261 -9.60 -6.47 15.68
N ASP A 262 -8.99 -6.24 14.53
CA ASP A 262 -8.03 -7.12 13.85
C ASP A 262 -6.58 -6.59 13.89
N ARG A 263 -6.35 -5.35 14.37
CA ARG A 263 -5.03 -4.72 14.49
C ARG A 263 -4.81 -4.24 15.92
N PRO A 264 -4.25 -5.08 16.81
CA PRO A 264 -4.00 -4.72 18.20
C PRO A 264 -3.11 -3.50 18.35
N VAL A 265 -3.29 -2.75 19.44
CA VAL A 265 -2.55 -1.49 19.72
C VAL A 265 -1.02 -1.62 19.77
N ALA A 266 -0.52 -2.84 20.00
CA ALA A 266 0.90 -3.17 20.08
C ALA A 266 1.34 -4.13 18.96
N ASN A 267 0.52 -4.29 17.92
CA ASN A 267 0.82 -5.06 16.73
C ASN A 267 -0.06 -4.56 15.58
N PHE A 268 0.17 -3.31 15.16
CA PHE A 268 -0.74 -2.63 14.25
C PHE A 268 -0.47 -2.99 12.79
N PHE A 269 0.76 -3.29 12.39
CA PHE A 269 1.14 -3.60 11.01
C PHE A 269 1.13 -5.10 10.67
N ASN A 270 0.73 -5.96 11.62
CA ASN A 270 0.57 -7.43 11.69
C ASN A 270 0.24 -8.27 10.42
N SER A 271 0.86 -8.00 9.26
CA SER A 271 0.71 -8.75 8.01
C SER A 271 -0.74 -8.89 7.51
N SER A 272 -1.59 -7.90 7.80
CA SER A 272 -3.00 -7.93 7.43
C SER A 272 -3.37 -6.80 6.47
N VAL A 273 -4.32 -7.10 5.56
CA VAL A 273 -5.01 -6.09 4.74
C VAL A 273 -6.39 -5.87 5.35
N THR A 274 -6.64 -4.65 5.83
CA THR A 274 -7.91 -4.29 6.46
C THR A 274 -8.50 -3.06 5.81
N ARG A 275 -9.75 -3.15 5.35
CA ARG A 275 -10.58 -1.97 5.11
C ARG A 275 -11.40 -1.70 6.36
N LEU A 276 -11.13 -0.56 6.99
CA LEU A 276 -11.86 -0.13 8.17
C LEU A 276 -12.94 0.85 7.74
N ASP A 277 -14.20 0.48 7.94
CA ASP A 277 -15.30 1.42 7.78
C ASP A 277 -15.21 2.47 8.88
N ALA A 278 -14.89 3.70 8.48
CA ALA A 278 -14.99 4.86 9.35
C ALA A 278 -16.47 5.21 9.55
N THR A 279 -17.16 4.40 10.36
CA THR A 279 -18.47 4.78 10.86
C THR A 279 -18.28 6.04 11.73
N PRO A 280 -19.06 7.11 11.50
CA PRO A 280 -18.96 8.29 12.35
C PRO A 280 -19.37 7.90 13.78
N VAL A 281 -18.46 8.04 14.75
CA VAL A 281 -18.76 7.95 16.20
C VAL A 281 -19.37 9.24 16.72
#